data_AF-A0A9P5MG78-F1
#
_entry.id   AF-A0A9P5MG78-F1
#
_cell.length_a   1.000
_cell.length_b   1.000
_cell.length_c   1.000
_cell.angle_alpha   90.00
_cell.angle_beta   90.00
_cell.angle_gamma   90.00
#
_symmetry.space_group_name_H-M   'P 1'
#
loop_
_entity.id
_entity.type
_entity.pdbx_description
1 polymer ?
#
loop_
_entity_poly.entity_id
_entity_poly.type
_entity_poly.pdbx_seq_one_letter_code
_entity_poly.pdbx_strand_id
1 'polypeptide(L)'
;MASMLSLGVLMGVASSVLATTPLTDQIFPYNQIPYKVDTDPTGRGPQFGFNQCNSTTQSQTSDCQTALLNSIDDFCIWGPPNPNSAIGDEEAETVSWCTKPTHGSRVIPAGTLTGVQVLKAPAYILFAINLRQELINVQTGDGGGELDPHGADERGNPLGGLVYTSGFPSNNNNTNNFQQVIEWHNFIGSDISCFKICDPSVANSKVYCNNIFDRTGCDFVAPAAYQDGVFEVCESDNMDPVGVYTGADGKTSTYSQPAEGVDITSLPSIKTPASSQCTTYTSGSIYAAMNSVTATFSVTQDTVSIAGATTPTTTSTTSSSGVTSKVSTTTSHSGSSTGTSSATTTSKSGAAPSFGAVPVAPIVAIAGTVLAAFGAVLVGF
;
A
#
# COMPACT_ATOMS: atom_id res chain seq x y z
N MET A 1 68.06 26.49 -23.53
CA MET A 1 66.84 26.31 -22.71
C MET A 1 65.70 26.00 -23.67
N ALA A 2 65.42 24.71 -23.89
CA ALA A 2 64.33 24.27 -24.75
C ALA A 2 63.12 23.94 -23.86
N SER A 3 62.01 24.63 -24.11
CA SER A 3 60.76 24.50 -23.36
C SER A 3 60.01 23.26 -23.85
N MET A 4 59.82 22.26 -22.98
CA MET A 4 58.94 21.12 -23.24
C MET A 4 57.49 21.52 -22.94
N LEU A 5 56.66 21.61 -23.98
CA LEU A 5 55.20 21.62 -23.83
C LEU A 5 54.73 20.18 -23.55
N SER A 6 54.28 19.93 -22.34
CA SER A 6 53.55 18.72 -21.94
C SER A 6 52.08 18.88 -22.32
N LEU A 7 51.63 18.12 -23.32
CA LEU A 7 50.22 18.01 -23.69
C LEU A 7 49.51 17.09 -22.68
N GLY A 8 48.83 17.67 -21.70
CA GLY A 8 48.01 16.92 -20.76
C GLY A 8 46.73 16.44 -21.45
N VAL A 9 46.62 15.14 -21.69
CA VAL A 9 45.37 14.49 -22.11
C VAL A 9 44.44 14.49 -20.91
N LEU A 10 43.41 15.34 -20.95
CA LEU A 10 42.32 15.32 -19.98
C LEU A 10 41.44 14.10 -20.30
N MET A 11 41.68 12.97 -19.64
CA MET A 11 40.73 11.86 -19.64
C MET A 11 39.49 12.28 -18.86
N GLY A 12 38.48 12.76 -19.58
CA GLY A 12 37.13 12.93 -19.02
C GLY A 12 36.59 11.55 -18.66
N VAL A 13 36.51 11.25 -17.37
CA VAL A 13 35.68 10.15 -16.87
C VAL A 13 34.22 10.54 -17.06
N ALA A 14 33.64 10.15 -18.20
CA ALA A 14 32.18 10.07 -18.30
C ALA A 14 31.75 9.00 -17.30
N SER A 15 31.25 9.41 -16.14
CA SER A 15 30.49 8.51 -15.26
C SER A 15 29.20 8.20 -16.00
N SER A 16 29.19 7.10 -16.75
CA SER A 16 27.97 6.52 -17.26
C SER A 16 27.19 6.01 -16.06
N VAL A 17 26.18 6.76 -15.61
CA VAL A 17 25.10 6.18 -14.82
C VAL A 17 24.53 5.07 -15.68
N LEU A 18 24.79 3.81 -15.32
CA LEU A 18 24.08 2.68 -15.92
C LEU A 18 22.62 2.90 -15.52
N ALA A 19 21.77 3.26 -16.48
CA ALA A 19 20.34 3.34 -16.24
C ALA A 19 19.88 1.96 -15.72
N THR A 20 19.35 1.94 -14.51
CA THR A 20 18.70 0.76 -13.94
C THR A 20 17.56 0.35 -14.85
N THR A 21 17.41 -0.96 -15.09
CA THR A 21 16.22 -1.47 -15.78
C THR A 21 14.98 -1.08 -14.97
N PRO A 22 13.99 -0.39 -15.57
CA PRO A 22 12.74 -0.05 -14.90
C PRO A 22 12.12 -1.27 -14.23
N LEU A 23 11.51 -1.12 -13.06
CA LEU A 23 10.89 -2.23 -12.33
C LEU A 23 9.82 -2.94 -13.19
N THR A 24 9.13 -2.18 -14.03
CA THR A 24 8.11 -2.67 -14.95
C THR A 24 8.65 -3.57 -16.07
N ASP A 25 9.95 -3.48 -16.37
CA ASP A 25 10.64 -4.37 -17.32
C ASP A 25 11.25 -5.61 -16.63
N GLN A 26 11.17 -5.71 -15.30
CA GLN A 26 11.75 -6.81 -14.53
C GLN A 26 10.71 -7.90 -14.25
N ILE A 27 10.84 -9.03 -14.96
CA ILE A 27 9.89 -10.16 -14.88
C ILE A 27 10.54 -11.36 -14.17
N PHE A 28 9.93 -11.81 -13.08
CA PHE A 28 10.37 -12.93 -12.28
C PHE A 28 9.23 -13.94 -12.05
N PRO A 29 9.40 -15.22 -12.39
CA PRO A 29 8.51 -16.27 -11.90
C PRO A 29 8.51 -16.28 -10.37
N TYR A 30 7.35 -16.50 -9.74
CA TYR A 30 7.21 -16.40 -8.28
C TYR A 30 8.18 -17.30 -7.50
N ASN A 31 8.52 -18.48 -8.04
CA ASN A 31 9.46 -19.42 -7.45
C ASN A 31 10.94 -19.13 -7.77
N GLN A 32 11.23 -18.06 -8.50
CA GLN A 32 12.58 -17.66 -8.95
C GLN A 32 12.88 -16.20 -8.61
N ILE A 33 12.15 -15.62 -7.66
CA ILE A 33 12.33 -14.24 -7.23
C ILE A 33 13.72 -14.08 -6.55
N PRO A 34 14.55 -13.11 -6.98
CA PRO A 34 15.77 -12.73 -6.29
C PRO A 34 15.51 -12.20 -4.87
N TYR A 35 16.50 -12.28 -3.96
CA TYR A 35 16.34 -11.73 -2.61
C TYR A 35 16.04 -10.22 -2.61
N LYS A 36 16.73 -9.46 -3.47
CA LYS A 36 16.44 -8.07 -3.82
C LYS A 36 16.49 -7.97 -5.34
N VAL A 37 15.55 -7.26 -5.94
CA VAL A 37 15.54 -7.01 -7.40
C VAL A 37 16.15 -5.66 -7.72
N ASP A 38 16.10 -4.73 -6.76
CA ASP A 38 16.75 -3.44 -6.87
C ASP A 38 17.92 -3.34 -5.87
N THR A 39 19.12 -3.41 -6.39
CA THR A 39 20.37 -3.29 -5.62
C THR A 39 21.13 -2.00 -5.92
N ASP A 40 20.55 -1.07 -6.68
CA ASP A 40 21.24 0.16 -7.05
C ASP A 40 21.36 1.10 -5.84
N PRO A 41 22.58 1.48 -5.41
CA PRO A 41 22.76 2.42 -4.31
C PRO A 41 22.48 3.88 -4.66
N THR A 42 22.17 4.23 -5.91
CA THR A 42 21.92 5.61 -6.33
C THR A 42 20.52 6.11 -5.96
N GLY A 43 20.30 7.42 -6.04
CA GLY A 43 19.00 8.04 -5.82
C GLY A 43 18.47 7.80 -4.40
N ARG A 44 17.30 7.14 -4.31
CA ARG A 44 16.64 6.75 -3.05
C ARG A 44 17.34 5.59 -2.32
N GLY A 45 18.49 5.14 -2.80
CA GLY A 45 19.24 4.02 -2.24
C GLY A 45 18.77 2.68 -2.81
N PRO A 46 19.32 1.54 -2.33
CA PRO A 46 18.87 0.22 -2.76
C PRO A 46 17.52 -0.11 -2.14
N GLN A 47 16.88 -1.16 -2.64
CA GLN A 47 15.71 -1.77 -2.00
C GLN A 47 15.90 -1.92 -0.49
N PHE A 48 14.95 -1.43 0.31
CA PHE A 48 14.99 -1.50 1.78
C PHE A 48 14.97 -2.96 2.25
N GLY A 49 13.86 -3.64 1.94
CA GLY A 49 13.49 -4.97 2.39
C GLY A 49 13.95 -6.11 1.49
N PHE A 50 13.12 -7.11 1.25
CA PHE A 50 13.45 -8.27 0.40
C PHE A 50 12.21 -8.90 -0.25
N ASN A 51 12.40 -9.65 -1.33
CA ASN A 51 11.31 -10.27 -2.09
C ASN A 51 11.16 -11.79 -1.87
N GLN A 52 12.13 -12.44 -1.23
CA GLN A 52 12.03 -13.88 -0.87
C GLN A 52 11.27 -14.09 0.43
N CYS A 53 9.97 -13.80 0.42
CA CYS A 53 9.12 -13.89 1.59
C CYS A 53 8.59 -15.31 1.79
N ASN A 54 8.85 -15.90 2.95
CA ASN A 54 8.43 -17.27 3.29
C ASN A 54 8.25 -17.45 4.80
N SER A 55 8.03 -18.68 5.26
CA SER A 55 7.78 -18.96 6.68
C SER A 55 8.88 -18.47 7.64
N THR A 56 10.13 -18.31 7.20
CA THR A 56 11.22 -17.79 8.04
C THR A 56 11.19 -16.27 8.20
N THR A 57 10.52 -15.57 7.28
CA THR A 57 10.38 -14.10 7.30
C THR A 57 9.02 -13.66 7.85
N GLN A 58 8.08 -14.60 8.04
CA GLN A 58 6.74 -14.35 8.59
C GLN A 58 6.80 -13.79 10.02
N SER A 59 6.67 -12.48 10.16
CA SER A 59 6.68 -11.79 11.45
C SER A 59 6.10 -10.37 11.32
N GLN A 60 5.74 -9.74 12.44
CA GLN A 60 5.31 -8.34 12.45
C GLN A 60 6.46 -7.33 12.26
N THR A 61 7.69 -7.82 12.15
CA THR A 61 8.88 -7.03 11.80
C THR A 61 9.44 -7.46 10.44
N SER A 62 8.63 -8.13 9.61
CA SER A 62 9.07 -8.55 8.27
C SER A 62 9.25 -7.33 7.37
N ASP A 63 10.37 -7.30 6.65
CA ASP A 63 10.62 -6.31 5.60
C ASP A 63 10.34 -6.90 4.21
N CYS A 64 9.32 -7.76 4.12
CA CYS A 64 8.87 -8.31 2.86
C CYS A 64 8.36 -7.19 1.93
N GLN A 65 8.91 -7.11 0.72
CA GLN A 65 8.52 -6.19 -0.34
C GLN A 65 7.91 -6.93 -1.53
N THR A 66 7.21 -8.03 -1.23
CA THR A 66 6.36 -8.75 -2.19
C THR A 66 4.93 -8.82 -1.66
N ALA A 67 3.96 -8.39 -2.46
CA ALA A 67 2.54 -8.40 -2.15
C ALA A 67 1.81 -9.45 -3.01
N LEU A 68 0.88 -10.18 -2.39
CA LEU A 68 -0.01 -11.11 -3.08
C LEU A 68 -1.44 -10.58 -3.01
N LEU A 69 -2.19 -10.62 -4.11
CA LEU A 69 -3.58 -10.13 -4.19
C LEU A 69 -4.48 -11.18 -4.84
N ASN A 70 -4.88 -12.20 -4.07
CA ASN A 70 -5.53 -13.40 -4.62
C ASN A 70 -7.05 -13.38 -4.47
N SER A 71 -7.54 -13.05 -3.27
CA SER A 71 -8.97 -13.06 -2.92
C SER A 71 -9.25 -12.16 -1.72
N ILE A 72 -10.53 -11.96 -1.37
CA ILE A 72 -10.93 -11.10 -0.25
C ILE A 72 -10.37 -11.54 1.11
N ASP A 73 -10.07 -12.82 1.29
CA ASP A 73 -9.45 -13.36 2.50
C ASP A 73 -7.93 -13.53 2.34
N ASP A 74 -7.38 -13.31 1.16
CA ASP A 74 -5.99 -13.57 0.80
C ASP A 74 -5.39 -12.46 -0.05
N PHE A 75 -5.07 -11.33 0.58
CA PHE A 75 -4.44 -10.21 -0.08
C PHE A 75 -3.47 -9.47 0.84
N CYS A 76 -2.63 -8.64 0.25
CA CYS A 76 -1.74 -7.73 0.93
C CYS A 76 -1.96 -6.29 0.47
N ILE A 77 -1.62 -5.34 1.34
CA ILE A 77 -1.49 -3.90 1.06
C ILE A 77 -0.09 -3.45 1.44
N TRP A 78 0.37 -2.34 0.87
CA TRP A 78 1.62 -1.73 1.29
C TRP A 78 1.41 -0.85 2.52
N GLY A 79 2.41 -0.78 3.40
CA GLY A 79 2.39 0.13 4.54
C GLY A 79 3.79 0.35 5.11
N PRO A 80 3.99 1.37 5.96
CA PRO A 80 5.31 1.72 6.46
C PRO A 80 5.93 0.61 7.33
N PRO A 81 7.27 0.45 7.27
CA PRO A 81 7.97 -0.47 8.16
C PRO A 81 7.94 0.01 9.62
N ASN A 82 7.88 1.33 9.85
CA ASN A 82 7.92 1.95 11.16
C ASN A 82 6.58 2.58 11.56
N PRO A 83 6.12 2.47 12.82
CA PRO A 83 4.87 3.07 13.27
C PRO A 83 4.85 4.59 13.18
N ASN A 84 3.65 5.14 12.95
CA ASN A 84 3.41 6.59 12.92
C ASN A 84 4.24 7.31 11.84
N SER A 85 4.32 6.71 10.65
CA SER A 85 4.95 7.34 9.49
C SER A 85 3.93 7.88 8.51
N ALA A 86 4.21 9.05 7.93
CA ALA A 86 3.49 9.56 6.78
C ALA A 86 3.85 8.74 5.54
N ILE A 87 2.86 8.37 4.72
CA ILE A 87 3.10 7.52 3.55
C ILE A 87 4.08 8.18 2.58
N GLY A 88 3.88 9.47 2.29
CA GLY A 88 4.72 10.22 1.34
C GLY A 88 6.20 10.29 1.72
N ASP A 89 6.55 10.08 3.00
CA ASP A 89 7.94 10.07 3.46
C ASP A 89 8.59 8.68 3.36
N GLU A 90 7.79 7.61 3.32
CA GLU A 90 8.24 6.21 3.43
C GLU A 90 7.96 5.38 2.17
N GLU A 91 7.45 5.97 1.09
CA GLU A 91 6.96 5.23 -0.08
C GLU A 91 7.98 4.22 -0.63
N ALA A 92 9.26 4.60 -0.65
CA ALA A 92 10.38 3.77 -1.11
C ALA A 92 10.64 2.52 -0.24
N GLU A 93 10.30 2.59 1.05
CA GLU A 93 10.63 1.59 2.07
C GLU A 93 9.41 0.80 2.56
N THR A 94 8.21 1.11 2.05
CA THR A 94 6.98 0.38 2.41
C THR A 94 7.14 -1.14 2.22
N VAL A 95 6.48 -1.88 3.10
CA VAL A 95 6.52 -3.34 3.20
C VAL A 95 5.10 -3.90 3.12
N SER A 96 4.98 -5.18 2.76
CA SER A 96 3.67 -5.78 2.63
C SER A 96 3.06 -6.09 4.01
N TRP A 97 1.73 -5.92 4.07
CA TRP A 97 0.87 -6.32 5.17
C TRP A 97 -0.24 -7.18 4.60
N CYS A 98 -0.32 -8.44 5.01
CA CYS A 98 -1.21 -9.45 4.42
C CYS A 98 -2.30 -9.93 5.37
N THR A 99 -3.45 -10.32 4.84
CA THR A 99 -4.53 -10.93 5.61
C THR A 99 -4.17 -12.32 6.14
N LYS A 100 -3.30 -13.06 5.44
CA LYS A 100 -2.86 -14.41 5.82
C LYS A 100 -1.42 -14.46 6.34
N PRO A 101 -1.15 -15.27 7.39
CA PRO A 101 0.19 -15.50 7.94
C PRO A 101 0.98 -16.57 7.14
N THR A 102 0.82 -16.59 5.81
CA THR A 102 1.41 -17.62 4.92
C THR A 102 2.34 -17.06 3.87
N HIS A 103 2.50 -15.74 3.82
CA HIS A 103 3.21 -15.04 2.74
C HIS A 103 4.58 -14.52 3.15
N GLY A 104 5.04 -14.83 4.36
CA GLY A 104 6.33 -14.36 4.88
C GLY A 104 6.39 -12.86 5.14
N SER A 105 5.23 -12.23 5.22
CA SER A 105 5.03 -10.80 5.31
C SER A 105 4.47 -10.43 6.69
N ARG A 106 4.17 -9.15 6.94
CA ARG A 106 3.44 -8.75 8.15
C ARG A 106 1.98 -9.20 8.05
N VAL A 107 1.34 -9.46 9.17
CA VAL A 107 -0.08 -9.82 9.22
C VAL A 107 -0.87 -8.58 9.57
N ILE A 108 -1.86 -8.24 8.75
CA ILE A 108 -2.81 -7.17 9.05
C ILE A 108 -3.52 -7.51 10.38
N PRO A 109 -3.37 -6.68 11.42
CA PRO A 109 -4.01 -6.95 12.71
C PRO A 109 -5.54 -7.06 12.59
N ALA A 110 -6.12 -7.87 13.47
CA ALA A 110 -7.57 -8.03 13.52
C ALA A 110 -8.25 -6.69 13.85
N GLY A 111 -9.27 -6.35 13.07
CA GLY A 111 -9.99 -5.08 13.20
C GLY A 111 -9.30 -3.90 12.52
N THR A 112 -8.18 -4.08 11.82
CA THR A 112 -7.65 -3.06 10.92
C THR A 112 -8.64 -2.79 9.79
N LEU A 113 -9.13 -3.83 9.12
CA LEU A 113 -10.05 -3.73 7.99
C LEU A 113 -11.48 -3.56 8.52
N THR A 114 -12.09 -2.41 8.21
CA THR A 114 -13.47 -2.09 8.61
C THR A 114 -14.45 -2.35 7.47
N GLY A 115 -13.98 -2.36 6.22
CA GLY A 115 -14.72 -2.79 5.04
C GLY A 115 -13.79 -3.22 3.91
N VAL A 116 -14.18 -4.19 3.10
CA VAL A 116 -13.44 -4.64 1.91
C VAL A 116 -14.41 -4.99 0.80
N GLN A 117 -14.33 -4.28 -0.32
CA GLN A 117 -15.02 -4.61 -1.56
C GLN A 117 -13.98 -5.02 -2.61
N VAL A 118 -14.05 -6.26 -3.09
CA VAL A 118 -13.25 -6.73 -4.22
C VAL A 118 -14.09 -6.68 -5.48
N LEU A 119 -13.70 -5.82 -6.42
CA LEU A 119 -14.35 -5.66 -7.73
C LEU A 119 -13.53 -6.41 -8.78
N LYS A 120 -14.14 -7.42 -9.40
CA LYS A 120 -13.57 -8.17 -10.51
C LYS A 120 -14.06 -7.59 -11.82
N ALA A 121 -13.24 -6.78 -12.47
CA ALA A 121 -13.51 -6.22 -13.77
C ALA A 121 -12.87 -7.08 -14.88
N PRO A 122 -13.34 -6.98 -16.14
CA PRO A 122 -12.71 -7.68 -17.25
C PRO A 122 -11.20 -7.44 -17.41
N ALA A 123 -10.71 -6.24 -17.08
CA ALA A 123 -9.31 -5.87 -17.29
C ALA A 123 -8.46 -5.75 -16.00
N TYR A 124 -9.08 -5.77 -14.82
CA TYR A 124 -8.37 -5.57 -13.55
C TYR A 124 -9.15 -6.15 -12.37
N ILE A 125 -8.46 -6.29 -11.23
CA ILE A 125 -9.10 -6.52 -9.92
C ILE A 125 -8.79 -5.30 -9.05
N LEU A 126 -9.82 -4.76 -8.39
CA LEU A 126 -9.69 -3.67 -7.43
C LEU A 126 -10.09 -4.14 -6.03
N PHE A 127 -9.22 -3.95 -5.06
CA PHE A 127 -9.48 -4.10 -3.64
C PHE A 127 -9.72 -2.71 -3.05
N ALA A 128 -10.98 -2.34 -2.87
CA ALA A 128 -11.39 -1.10 -2.20
C ALA A 128 -11.61 -1.37 -0.71
N ILE A 129 -10.88 -0.66 0.15
CA ILE A 129 -10.70 -1.01 1.56
C ILE A 129 -10.96 0.22 2.42
N ASN A 130 -11.74 0.04 3.47
CA ASN A 130 -11.77 0.95 4.61
C ASN A 130 -10.97 0.31 5.74
N LEU A 131 -10.15 1.11 6.41
CA LEU A 131 -9.24 0.59 7.42
C LEU A 131 -8.89 1.62 8.50
N ARG A 132 -8.49 1.10 9.66
CA ARG A 132 -7.77 1.85 10.70
C ARG A 132 -6.29 1.87 10.37
N GLN A 133 -5.86 2.90 9.66
CA GLN A 133 -4.53 2.96 9.06
C GLN A 133 -3.40 2.94 10.10
N GLU A 134 -3.65 3.41 11.33
CA GLU A 134 -2.69 3.40 12.42
C GLU A 134 -2.26 1.99 12.85
N LEU A 135 -3.09 0.98 12.56
CA LEU A 135 -2.80 -0.42 12.90
C LEU A 135 -1.87 -1.12 11.91
N ILE A 136 -1.51 -0.44 10.82
CA ILE A 136 -0.51 -0.88 9.83
C ILE A 136 0.56 0.20 9.66
N ASN A 137 0.87 0.89 10.76
CA ASN A 137 1.94 1.87 10.90
C ASN A 137 1.75 3.23 10.21
N VAL A 138 0.65 3.45 9.48
CA VAL A 138 0.38 4.77 8.88
C VAL A 138 0.04 5.78 9.97
N GLN A 139 0.62 6.97 9.92
CA GLN A 139 0.32 8.05 10.86
C GLN A 139 -1.17 8.40 10.85
N THR A 140 -1.78 8.58 12.03
CA THR A 140 -3.18 9.02 12.13
C THR A 140 -3.38 10.37 11.45
N GLY A 141 -4.39 10.45 10.56
CA GLY A 141 -4.70 11.66 9.81
C GLY A 141 -3.76 11.94 8.64
N ASP A 142 -2.84 11.03 8.32
CA ASP A 142 -2.07 11.10 7.09
C ASP A 142 -2.99 10.98 5.88
N GLY A 143 -2.83 11.91 4.92
CA GLY A 143 -3.66 12.01 3.72
C GLY A 143 -3.40 10.87 2.73
N GLY A 144 -2.24 10.22 2.84
CA GLY A 144 -1.81 9.12 2.00
C GLY A 144 -0.91 9.50 0.84
N GLY A 145 -0.59 8.50 0.03
CA GLY A 145 0.19 8.62 -1.21
C GLY A 145 -0.11 7.47 -2.18
N GLU A 146 0.41 7.58 -3.39
CA GLU A 146 0.37 6.51 -4.40
C GLU A 146 1.63 5.65 -4.31
N LEU A 147 1.45 4.34 -4.29
CA LEU A 147 2.51 3.35 -4.37
C LEU A 147 2.32 2.57 -5.67
N ASP A 148 3.36 2.46 -6.48
CA ASP A 148 3.26 1.92 -7.84
C ASP A 148 4.65 1.47 -8.39
N PRO A 149 4.72 0.82 -9.56
CA PRO A 149 5.97 0.30 -10.10
C PRO A 149 6.76 1.30 -10.96
N HIS A 150 6.22 2.49 -11.24
CA HIS A 150 6.85 3.55 -12.04
C HIS A 150 7.24 4.79 -11.23
N GLY A 151 7.31 4.71 -9.89
CA GLY A 151 7.73 5.83 -9.02
C GLY A 151 8.98 6.58 -9.54
N ALA A 152 9.22 7.81 -9.08
CA ALA A 152 10.04 8.86 -9.74
C ALA A 152 11.36 8.52 -10.48
N ASP A 153 12.03 7.41 -10.18
CA ASP A 153 13.26 6.92 -10.82
C ASP A 153 13.06 5.59 -11.61
N GLU A 154 11.80 5.25 -11.92
CA GLU A 154 11.33 4.03 -12.59
C GLU A 154 11.62 2.72 -11.83
N ARG A 155 12.02 2.80 -10.54
CA ARG A 155 12.37 1.63 -9.71
C ARG A 155 11.27 1.21 -8.74
N GLY A 156 10.12 1.88 -8.80
CA GLY A 156 8.93 1.65 -7.97
C GLY A 156 8.98 2.33 -6.59
N ASN A 157 7.84 2.43 -5.94
CA ASN A 157 7.69 2.93 -4.57
C ASN A 157 6.64 2.04 -3.87
N PRO A 158 7.03 0.89 -3.29
CA PRO A 158 8.38 0.58 -2.80
C PRO A 158 9.40 0.23 -3.89
N LEU A 159 10.65 0.59 -3.62
CA LEU A 159 11.78 0.22 -4.48
C LEU A 159 11.85 -1.30 -4.62
N GLY A 160 11.81 -1.81 -5.86
CA GLY A 160 11.83 -3.24 -6.12
C GLY A 160 10.60 -4.00 -5.61
N GLY A 161 9.49 -3.30 -5.34
CA GLY A 161 8.23 -3.88 -4.87
C GLY A 161 7.58 -4.78 -5.92
N LEU A 162 7.45 -6.08 -5.61
CA LEU A 162 6.83 -7.02 -6.53
C LEU A 162 5.39 -7.33 -6.13
N VAL A 163 4.51 -7.43 -7.13
CA VAL A 163 3.11 -7.80 -6.93
C VAL A 163 2.80 -9.07 -7.70
N TYR A 164 2.08 -9.99 -7.04
CA TYR A 164 1.64 -11.24 -7.63
C TYR A 164 0.16 -11.49 -7.34
N THR A 165 -0.47 -12.29 -8.19
CA THR A 165 -1.85 -12.74 -7.96
C THR A 165 -2.08 -14.12 -8.54
N SER A 166 -2.94 -14.90 -7.91
CA SER A 166 -3.58 -16.06 -8.51
C SER A 166 -5.03 -15.80 -8.94
N GLY A 167 -5.53 -14.57 -8.75
CA GLY A 167 -6.95 -14.20 -8.84
C GLY A 167 -7.43 -13.86 -10.24
N PHE A 168 -6.53 -13.63 -11.21
CA PHE A 168 -6.94 -13.31 -12.58
C PHE A 168 -7.68 -14.46 -13.26
N PRO A 169 -8.68 -14.19 -14.11
CA PRO A 169 -9.39 -15.21 -14.88
C PRO A 169 -8.45 -16.05 -15.75
N SER A 170 -7.40 -15.43 -16.31
CA SER A 170 -6.36 -16.06 -17.11
C SER A 170 -5.61 -17.17 -16.38
N ASN A 171 -5.64 -17.17 -15.04
CA ASN A 171 -5.03 -18.19 -14.20
C ASN A 171 -5.90 -19.45 -14.02
N ASN A 172 -7.07 -19.53 -14.66
CA ASN A 172 -7.96 -20.71 -14.70
C ASN A 172 -8.26 -21.32 -13.31
N ASN A 173 -8.46 -20.48 -12.30
CA ASN A 173 -8.66 -20.88 -10.89
C ASN A 173 -7.51 -21.69 -10.27
N ASN A 174 -6.31 -21.65 -10.85
CA ASN A 174 -5.13 -22.31 -10.28
C ASN A 174 -4.53 -21.47 -9.15
N THR A 175 -5.00 -21.69 -7.92
CA THR A 175 -4.52 -20.98 -6.72
C THR A 175 -3.07 -21.29 -6.33
N ASN A 176 -2.39 -22.21 -7.03
CA ASN A 176 -0.98 -22.53 -6.80
C ASN A 176 -0.04 -21.89 -7.83
N ASN A 177 -0.59 -21.17 -8.81
CA ASN A 177 0.17 -20.44 -9.80
C ASN A 177 0.00 -18.94 -9.56
N PHE A 178 1.11 -18.27 -9.26
CA PHE A 178 1.14 -16.83 -9.03
C PHE A 178 1.74 -16.14 -10.26
N GLN A 179 0.94 -15.28 -10.87
CA GLN A 179 1.34 -14.44 -11.98
C GLN A 179 1.83 -13.10 -11.44
N GLN A 180 2.97 -12.62 -11.94
CA GLN A 180 3.44 -11.28 -11.62
C GLN A 180 2.52 -10.24 -12.27
N VAL A 181 2.14 -9.24 -11.48
CA VAL A 181 1.41 -8.07 -11.93
C VAL A 181 2.41 -6.94 -12.17
N ILE A 182 2.45 -6.44 -13.40
CA ILE A 182 3.38 -5.37 -13.79
C ILE A 182 2.75 -3.99 -13.64
N GLU A 183 1.47 -3.86 -13.95
CA GLU A 183 0.74 -2.59 -13.87
C GLU A 183 -0.22 -2.65 -12.70
N TRP A 184 0.10 -1.89 -11.65
CA TRP A 184 -0.67 -1.83 -10.43
C TRP A 184 -0.48 -0.47 -9.76
N HIS A 185 -1.41 -0.11 -8.89
CA HIS A 185 -1.21 0.96 -7.92
C HIS A 185 -1.89 0.63 -6.60
N ASN A 186 -1.36 1.17 -5.53
CA ASN A 186 -1.94 1.15 -4.20
C ASN A 186 -1.92 2.55 -3.61
N PHE A 187 -3.09 3.15 -3.43
CA PHE A 187 -3.20 4.32 -2.58
C PHE A 187 -3.57 3.88 -1.17
N ILE A 188 -3.00 4.55 -0.17
CA ILE A 188 -3.27 4.28 1.23
C ILE A 188 -3.14 5.56 2.06
N GLY A 189 -4.13 5.83 2.90
CA GLY A 189 -4.24 7.04 3.74
C GLY A 189 -5.69 7.50 3.85
N SER A 190 -5.96 8.51 4.66
CA SER A 190 -7.34 8.98 4.95
C SER A 190 -8.33 7.87 5.35
N ASP A 191 -7.85 6.86 6.07
CA ASP A 191 -8.56 5.65 6.52
C ASP A 191 -9.15 4.79 5.38
N ILE A 192 -8.62 4.96 4.16
CA ILE A 192 -8.97 4.15 2.99
C ILE A 192 -7.71 3.61 2.30
N SER A 193 -7.88 2.51 1.58
CA SER A 193 -6.89 2.01 0.65
C SER A 193 -7.57 1.43 -0.58
N CYS A 194 -6.93 1.60 -1.74
CA CYS A 194 -7.36 0.97 -2.97
C CYS A 194 -6.15 0.34 -3.62
N PHE A 195 -6.22 -0.96 -3.87
CA PHE A 195 -5.16 -1.70 -4.56
C PHE A 195 -5.74 -2.26 -5.85
N LYS A 196 -5.30 -1.72 -6.99
CA LYS A 196 -5.76 -2.16 -8.30
C LYS A 196 -4.63 -2.84 -9.05
N ILE A 197 -4.92 -4.02 -9.58
CA ILE A 197 -3.99 -4.85 -10.34
C ILE A 197 -4.56 -5.12 -11.73
N CYS A 198 -3.82 -4.77 -12.79
CA CYS A 198 -4.27 -4.95 -14.16
C CYS A 198 -3.81 -6.30 -14.72
N ASP A 199 -4.73 -7.02 -15.38
CA ASP A 199 -4.43 -8.33 -15.95
C ASP A 199 -3.60 -8.14 -17.23
N PRO A 200 -2.31 -8.55 -17.27
CA PRO A 200 -1.47 -8.32 -18.44
C PRO A 200 -1.84 -9.24 -19.63
N SER A 201 -2.73 -10.23 -19.44
CA SER A 201 -3.27 -11.02 -20.55
C SER A 201 -4.37 -10.28 -21.33
N VAL A 202 -4.93 -9.21 -20.77
CA VAL A 202 -5.98 -8.42 -21.39
C VAL A 202 -5.36 -7.25 -22.15
N ALA A 203 -5.68 -7.14 -23.44
CA ALA A 203 -5.17 -6.07 -24.29
C ALA A 203 -5.53 -4.69 -23.73
N ASN A 204 -4.53 -3.80 -23.66
CA ASN A 204 -4.65 -2.44 -23.15
C ASN A 204 -5.09 -2.33 -21.67
N SER A 205 -5.00 -3.39 -20.85
CA SER A 205 -5.40 -3.31 -19.43
C SER A 205 -4.65 -2.23 -18.65
N LYS A 206 -3.39 -1.96 -18.99
CA LYS A 206 -2.56 -0.93 -18.33
C LYS A 206 -3.21 0.45 -18.22
N VAL A 207 -4.06 0.83 -19.17
CA VAL A 207 -4.74 2.16 -19.15
C VAL A 207 -5.65 2.34 -17.93
N TYR A 208 -6.06 1.24 -17.29
CA TYR A 208 -6.87 1.27 -16.07
C TYR A 208 -6.03 1.33 -14.79
N CYS A 209 -4.74 1.02 -14.86
CA CYS A 209 -3.79 1.10 -13.73
C CYS A 209 -2.73 2.19 -13.91
N ASN A 210 -2.86 3.05 -14.92
CA ASN A 210 -2.01 4.23 -15.05
C ASN A 210 -1.98 5.01 -13.72
N ASN A 211 -0.79 5.49 -13.40
CA ASN A 211 -0.30 6.08 -12.16
C ASN A 211 0.25 7.48 -12.44
N ILE A 212 -0.58 8.30 -13.09
CA ILE A 212 -0.20 9.67 -13.50
C ILE A 212 -0.82 10.72 -12.57
N PHE A 213 -1.56 10.30 -11.54
CA PHE A 213 -2.42 11.15 -10.71
C PHE A 213 -2.25 10.86 -9.20
N ASP A 214 -1.00 10.85 -8.78
CA ASP A 214 -0.49 10.45 -7.46
C ASP A 214 -1.06 11.25 -6.30
N ARG A 215 -1.71 12.40 -6.58
CA ARG A 215 -2.23 13.34 -5.58
C ARG A 215 -3.76 13.37 -5.49
N THR A 216 -4.46 12.53 -6.24
CA THR A 216 -5.94 12.58 -6.36
C THR A 216 -6.68 11.59 -5.45
N GLY A 217 -6.04 10.46 -5.10
CA GLY A 217 -6.56 9.49 -4.15
C GLY A 217 -7.55 8.46 -4.74
N CYS A 218 -7.95 7.52 -3.88
CA CYS A 218 -8.75 6.34 -4.26
C CYS A 218 -10.09 6.66 -4.90
N ASP A 219 -10.82 7.64 -4.34
CA ASP A 219 -12.12 8.01 -4.86
C ASP A 219 -12.05 8.41 -6.33
N PHE A 220 -10.93 8.97 -6.78
CA PHE A 220 -10.75 9.43 -8.15
C PHE A 220 -10.19 8.37 -9.10
N VAL A 221 -9.08 7.74 -8.70
CA VAL A 221 -8.34 6.80 -9.57
C VAL A 221 -8.90 5.39 -9.54
N ALA A 222 -9.67 5.03 -8.52
CA ALA A 222 -10.21 3.70 -8.30
C ALA A 222 -11.61 3.78 -7.65
N PRO A 223 -12.61 4.40 -8.31
CA PRO A 223 -13.92 4.61 -7.71
C PRO A 223 -14.61 3.29 -7.36
N ALA A 224 -15.08 3.20 -6.12
CA ALA A 224 -15.78 2.06 -5.55
C ALA A 224 -16.71 2.53 -4.42
N ALA A 225 -17.31 1.60 -3.67
CA ALA A 225 -18.29 1.95 -2.65
C ALA A 225 -17.69 2.43 -1.32
N TYR A 226 -16.49 1.93 -0.93
CA TYR A 226 -15.78 2.27 0.32
C TYR A 226 -16.67 2.33 1.57
N GLN A 227 -17.29 1.19 1.93
CA GLN A 227 -18.28 1.12 3.01
C GLN A 227 -17.80 0.32 4.21
N ASP A 228 -17.87 0.92 5.40
CA ASP A 228 -17.66 0.21 6.65
C ASP A 228 -18.73 -0.87 6.88
N GLY A 229 -18.30 -2.00 7.45
CA GLY A 229 -19.13 -3.16 7.73
C GLY A 229 -19.49 -3.99 6.51
N VAL A 230 -19.08 -3.57 5.30
CA VAL A 230 -19.31 -4.31 4.07
C VAL A 230 -18.06 -5.10 3.70
N PHE A 231 -18.25 -6.41 3.52
CA PHE A 231 -17.21 -7.30 3.03
C PHE A 231 -17.80 -8.09 1.87
N GLU A 232 -17.37 -7.82 0.64
CA GLU A 232 -17.97 -8.45 -0.52
C GLU A 232 -17.03 -8.59 -1.71
N VAL A 233 -17.34 -9.55 -2.56
CA VAL A 233 -16.71 -9.74 -3.87
C VAL A 233 -17.79 -9.58 -4.92
N CYS A 234 -17.64 -8.66 -5.86
CA CYS A 234 -18.59 -8.42 -6.94
C CYS A 234 -17.92 -8.55 -8.29
N GLU A 235 -18.71 -8.90 -9.30
CA GLU A 235 -18.36 -8.63 -10.69
C GLU A 235 -18.55 -7.13 -10.97
N SER A 236 -17.71 -6.55 -11.82
CA SER A 236 -17.70 -5.12 -12.12
C SER A 236 -17.53 -4.87 -13.61
N ASP A 237 -18.11 -3.79 -14.12
CA ASP A 237 -17.66 -3.20 -15.38
C ASP A 237 -16.23 -2.66 -15.24
N ASN A 238 -15.51 -2.50 -16.35
CA ASN A 238 -14.30 -1.69 -16.36
C ASN A 238 -14.66 -0.22 -16.07
N MET A 239 -13.85 0.46 -15.27
CA MET A 239 -13.88 1.93 -15.19
C MET A 239 -13.45 2.59 -16.50
N ASP A 240 -13.64 3.90 -16.59
CA ASP A 240 -13.02 4.67 -17.66
C ASP A 240 -11.48 4.62 -17.52
N PRO A 241 -10.74 4.60 -18.64
CA PRO A 241 -9.28 4.72 -18.60
C PRO A 241 -8.84 5.94 -17.79
N VAL A 242 -7.82 5.79 -16.93
CA VAL A 242 -7.32 6.89 -16.11
C VAL A 242 -6.87 8.05 -17.02
N GLY A 243 -7.42 9.23 -16.77
CA GLY A 243 -7.21 10.45 -17.57
C GLY A 243 -8.39 10.80 -18.49
N VAL A 244 -9.34 9.88 -18.63
CA VAL A 244 -10.60 10.06 -19.35
C VAL A 244 -11.74 9.77 -18.37
N TYR A 245 -12.67 10.71 -18.20
CA TYR A 245 -13.72 10.58 -17.18
C TYR A 245 -15.07 10.92 -17.76
N THR A 246 -15.98 9.94 -17.71
CA THR A 246 -17.38 10.10 -18.05
C THR A 246 -18.15 10.48 -16.80
N GLY A 247 -18.69 11.69 -16.78
CA GLY A 247 -19.57 12.15 -15.71
C GLY A 247 -20.88 11.36 -15.67
N ALA A 248 -21.62 11.49 -14.57
CA ALA A 248 -22.95 10.88 -14.42
C ALA A 248 -23.95 11.35 -15.49
N ASP A 249 -23.70 12.51 -16.11
CA ASP A 249 -24.47 13.05 -17.24
C ASP A 249 -24.09 12.44 -18.60
N GLY A 250 -23.15 11.49 -18.62
CA GLY A 250 -22.66 10.81 -19.82
C GLY A 250 -21.63 11.60 -20.62
N LYS A 251 -21.18 12.77 -20.14
CA LYS A 251 -20.16 13.57 -20.85
C LYS A 251 -18.76 13.14 -20.46
N THR A 252 -17.91 12.97 -21.46
CA THR A 252 -16.49 12.70 -21.27
C THR A 252 -15.71 14.00 -21.05
N SER A 253 -14.78 13.96 -20.12
CA SER A 253 -13.81 15.00 -19.82
C SER A 253 -12.41 14.38 -19.72
N THR A 254 -11.37 15.20 -19.85
CA THR A 254 -10.00 14.80 -19.58
C THR A 254 -9.47 15.59 -18.40
N TYR A 255 -8.54 14.98 -17.65
CA TYR A 255 -7.87 15.63 -16.53
C TYR A 255 -6.37 15.51 -16.68
N SER A 256 -5.66 16.54 -16.24
CA SER A 256 -4.22 16.53 -16.03
C SER A 256 -3.97 17.04 -14.63
N GLN A 257 -3.22 16.28 -13.84
CA GLN A 257 -2.80 16.72 -12.52
C GLN A 257 -1.91 17.98 -12.65
N PRO A 258 -2.17 19.03 -11.85
CA PRO A 258 -1.26 20.17 -11.74
C PRO A 258 0.12 19.74 -11.27
N ALA A 259 1.14 20.53 -11.62
CA ALA A 259 2.49 20.32 -11.13
C ALA A 259 2.56 20.30 -9.59
N GLU A 260 3.62 19.66 -9.07
CA GLU A 260 3.90 19.65 -7.64
C GLU A 260 3.90 21.05 -7.03
N GLY A 261 3.37 21.15 -5.80
CA GLY A 261 3.20 22.42 -5.09
C GLY A 261 2.05 23.30 -5.58
N VAL A 262 1.31 22.90 -6.62
CA VAL A 262 0.05 23.55 -7.03
C VAL A 262 -1.12 22.75 -6.50
N ASP A 263 -2.02 23.38 -5.75
CA ASP A 263 -3.19 22.73 -5.17
C ASP A 263 -4.16 22.22 -6.24
N ILE A 264 -4.69 21.01 -6.01
CA ILE A 264 -5.80 20.46 -6.80
C ILE A 264 -7.08 21.13 -6.32
N THR A 265 -7.59 22.08 -7.10
CA THR A 265 -8.77 22.88 -6.74
C THR A 265 -10.08 22.32 -7.29
N SER A 266 -10.02 21.44 -8.29
CA SER A 266 -11.20 20.77 -8.85
C SER A 266 -10.80 19.48 -9.56
N LEU A 267 -11.62 18.44 -9.38
CA LEU A 267 -11.56 17.19 -10.13
C LEU A 267 -12.81 17.08 -11.01
N PRO A 268 -12.72 16.47 -12.22
CA PRO A 268 -13.92 16.19 -13.00
C PRO A 268 -14.83 15.21 -12.27
N SER A 269 -16.12 15.26 -12.59
CA SER A 269 -17.04 14.21 -12.14
C SER A 269 -16.64 12.89 -12.79
N ILE A 270 -16.54 11.86 -11.97
CA ILE A 270 -16.32 10.49 -12.41
C ILE A 270 -17.59 9.66 -12.23
N LYS A 271 -17.60 8.48 -12.85
CA LYS A 271 -18.63 7.46 -12.65
C LYS A 271 -18.01 6.24 -12.00
N THR A 272 -18.57 5.80 -10.88
CA THR A 272 -18.27 4.47 -10.32
C THR A 272 -18.78 3.39 -11.28
N PRO A 273 -17.95 2.40 -11.65
CA PRO A 273 -18.38 1.26 -12.47
C PRO A 273 -19.57 0.56 -11.84
N ALA A 274 -20.46 0.03 -12.68
CA ALA A 274 -21.55 -0.79 -12.16
C ALA A 274 -20.98 -2.10 -11.62
N SER A 275 -21.40 -2.49 -10.42
CA SER A 275 -21.10 -3.79 -9.83
C SER A 275 -22.35 -4.67 -9.76
N SER A 276 -22.16 -5.98 -9.80
CA SER A 276 -23.24 -6.98 -9.77
C SER A 276 -22.75 -8.30 -9.19
N GLN A 277 -23.68 -9.24 -8.97
CA GLN A 277 -23.36 -10.60 -8.50
C GLN A 277 -22.51 -10.64 -7.22
N CYS A 278 -22.75 -9.66 -6.32
CA CYS A 278 -21.98 -9.51 -5.09
C CYS A 278 -22.21 -10.69 -4.13
N THR A 279 -21.12 -11.29 -3.69
CA THR A 279 -21.09 -12.30 -2.63
C THR A 279 -20.59 -11.65 -1.36
N THR A 280 -21.41 -11.68 -0.31
CA THR A 280 -21.08 -11.09 1.00
C THR A 280 -20.31 -12.06 1.89
N TYR A 281 -19.38 -11.50 2.65
CA TYR A 281 -18.50 -12.16 3.62
C TYR A 281 -18.68 -11.52 5.00
N THR A 282 -18.04 -12.12 6.00
CA THR A 282 -17.91 -11.52 7.33
C THR A 282 -16.47 -11.04 7.54
N SER A 283 -16.27 -10.05 8.40
CA SER A 283 -14.92 -9.68 8.84
C SER A 283 -14.15 -10.88 9.40
N GLY A 284 -14.84 -11.77 10.12
CA GLY A 284 -14.28 -13.00 10.65
C GLY A 284 -13.75 -13.96 9.58
N SER A 285 -14.37 -14.03 8.40
CA SER A 285 -13.87 -14.88 7.30
C SER A 285 -12.57 -14.35 6.67
N ILE A 286 -12.33 -13.04 6.69
CA ILE A 286 -11.08 -12.45 6.20
C ILE A 286 -9.92 -12.80 7.14
N TYR A 287 -10.22 -12.81 8.44
CA TYR A 287 -9.23 -13.09 9.49
C TYR A 287 -9.18 -14.55 9.92
N ALA A 288 -9.93 -15.45 9.28
CA ALA A 288 -10.07 -16.85 9.70
C ALA A 288 -8.72 -17.59 9.76
N ALA A 289 -7.78 -17.24 8.87
CA ALA A 289 -6.43 -17.82 8.85
C ALA A 289 -5.58 -17.44 10.08
N MET A 290 -5.84 -16.29 10.72
CA MET A 290 -5.15 -15.90 11.95
C MET A 290 -5.50 -16.81 13.13
N ASN A 291 -6.75 -17.28 13.21
CA ASN A 291 -7.20 -18.14 14.31
C ASN A 291 -6.45 -19.49 14.34
N SER A 292 -5.99 -19.96 13.19
CA SER A 292 -5.21 -21.20 13.07
C SER A 292 -3.76 -21.04 13.54
N VAL A 293 -3.25 -19.81 13.61
CA VAL A 293 -1.86 -19.51 13.99
C VAL A 293 -1.71 -19.24 15.48
N THR A 294 -2.77 -18.80 16.18
CA THR A 294 -2.77 -18.75 17.65
C THR A 294 -2.61 -20.14 18.29
N ALA A 295 -2.92 -21.22 17.56
CA ALA A 295 -2.71 -22.59 18.02
C ALA A 295 -1.23 -23.05 17.98
N THR A 296 -0.37 -22.38 17.22
CA THR A 296 1.06 -22.73 17.06
C THR A 296 2.02 -21.80 17.79
N PHE A 297 1.58 -20.61 18.21
CA PHE A 297 2.36 -19.72 19.07
C PHE A 297 1.81 -19.73 20.50
N SER A 298 2.18 -20.78 21.26
CA SER A 298 2.07 -20.75 22.72
C SER A 298 3.08 -19.72 23.25
N VAL A 299 2.65 -18.48 23.37
CA VAL A 299 3.29 -17.50 24.24
C VAL A 299 3.15 -18.02 25.66
N THR A 300 4.26 -18.29 26.34
CA THR A 300 4.30 -18.49 27.79
C THR A 300 3.76 -17.24 28.47
N GLN A 301 2.46 -17.22 28.70
CA GLN A 301 1.83 -16.20 29.53
C GLN A 301 2.03 -16.62 30.98
N ASP A 302 2.79 -15.80 31.72
CA ASP A 302 3.03 -15.96 33.14
C ASP A 302 1.66 -15.94 33.86
N THR A 303 1.33 -17.05 34.53
CA THR A 303 0.04 -17.25 35.19
C THR A 303 0.11 -16.71 36.60
N VAL A 304 -0.41 -15.51 36.83
CA VAL A 304 -0.79 -15.08 38.18
C VAL A 304 -2.04 -15.86 38.59
N SER A 305 -1.82 -16.85 39.46
CA SER A 305 -2.84 -17.73 40.01
C SER A 305 -3.79 -16.96 40.93
N ILE A 306 -5.10 -16.96 40.60
CA ILE A 306 -6.15 -16.73 41.59
C ILE A 306 -6.89 -18.05 41.78
N ALA A 307 -6.73 -18.61 42.97
CA ALA A 307 -7.29 -19.88 43.37
C ALA A 307 -8.82 -19.86 43.32
N GLY A 308 -9.39 -20.90 42.71
CA GLY A 308 -10.82 -21.17 42.69
C GLY A 308 -11.34 -21.65 44.04
N ALA A 309 -12.63 -21.40 44.27
CA ALA A 309 -13.41 -22.08 45.28
C ALA A 309 -14.57 -22.83 44.61
N THR A 310 -14.48 -24.14 44.74
CA THR A 310 -15.39 -25.19 44.28
C THR A 310 -16.77 -25.13 44.95
N THR A 311 -17.80 -25.30 44.13
CA THR A 311 -19.15 -25.70 44.55
C THR A 311 -19.16 -27.12 45.14
N PRO A 312 -19.91 -27.36 46.24
CA PRO A 312 -20.45 -28.68 46.53
C PRO A 312 -21.99 -28.67 46.44
N THR A 313 -22.49 -29.62 45.67
CA THR A 313 -23.87 -30.09 45.67
C THR A 313 -24.08 -30.98 46.91
N THR A 314 -25.12 -30.76 47.72
CA THR A 314 -25.90 -31.84 48.38
C THR A 314 -27.11 -31.33 49.20
N THR A 315 -28.25 -31.93 48.89
CA THR A 315 -29.41 -32.30 49.74
C THR A 315 -30.21 -31.27 50.53
N SER A 316 -31.49 -31.24 50.17
CA SER A 316 -32.64 -30.66 50.87
C SER A 316 -32.92 -31.30 52.23
N THR A 317 -33.16 -30.48 53.26
CA THR A 317 -34.13 -30.75 54.33
C THR A 317 -34.69 -29.44 54.90
N THR A 318 -35.96 -29.52 55.26
CA THR A 318 -36.92 -28.53 55.76
C THR A 318 -36.53 -27.80 57.06
N SER A 319 -36.83 -26.50 57.18
CA SER A 319 -37.91 -25.94 58.03
C SER A 319 -37.65 -24.53 58.61
N SER A 320 -38.71 -23.71 58.53
CA SER A 320 -39.15 -22.66 59.46
C SER A 320 -38.46 -21.28 59.56
N SER A 321 -39.31 -20.26 59.36
CA SER A 321 -39.46 -18.99 60.12
C SER A 321 -38.27 -18.02 60.13
N GLY A 322 -38.35 -16.78 59.64
CA GLY A 322 -39.33 -15.74 59.96
C GLY A 322 -38.62 -14.60 60.72
N VAL A 323 -39.04 -13.35 60.47
CA VAL A 323 -38.73 -12.10 61.22
C VAL A 323 -37.66 -11.14 60.61
N THR A 324 -38.20 -10.17 59.85
CA THR A 324 -38.08 -8.70 59.99
C THR A 324 -36.95 -8.07 60.85
N SER A 325 -36.20 -7.10 60.29
CA SER A 325 -36.20 -5.65 60.67
C SER A 325 -34.85 -4.91 60.54
N LYS A 326 -34.96 -3.66 60.05
CA LYS A 326 -34.16 -2.42 60.33
C LYS A 326 -32.67 -2.38 59.96
N VAL A 327 -32.28 -1.54 58.99
CA VAL A 327 -31.98 -0.08 59.11
C VAL A 327 -30.83 0.21 60.08
N SER A 328 -29.71 0.72 59.55
CA SER A 328 -29.09 1.99 59.99
C SER A 328 -27.98 2.43 59.03
N THR A 329 -28.14 3.66 58.59
CA THR A 329 -27.22 4.59 57.91
C THR A 329 -25.98 4.93 58.73
N THR A 330 -24.83 5.21 58.09
CA THR A 330 -23.98 6.40 58.37
C THR A 330 -22.85 6.57 57.34
N THR A 331 -22.94 7.68 56.58
CA THR A 331 -21.91 8.71 56.28
C THR A 331 -20.55 8.35 55.65
N SER A 332 -20.47 8.69 54.35
CA SER A 332 -19.57 9.69 53.72
C SER A 332 -18.13 9.87 54.21
N HIS A 333 -17.15 9.73 53.30
CA HIS A 333 -15.99 10.62 53.17
C HIS A 333 -15.63 10.82 51.69
N SER A 334 -15.74 12.07 51.24
CA SER A 334 -15.25 12.60 49.97
C SER A 334 -13.86 13.20 50.20
N GLY A 335 -12.93 12.97 49.28
CA GLY A 335 -11.62 13.61 49.26
C GLY A 335 -11.24 13.96 47.82
N SER A 336 -11.53 15.22 47.45
CA SER A 336 -11.04 15.88 46.24
C SER A 336 -9.76 16.63 46.57
N SER A 337 -8.77 16.59 45.69
CA SER A 337 -7.63 17.52 45.70
C SER A 337 -7.41 18.09 44.30
N THR A 338 -7.60 19.40 44.20
CA THR A 338 -7.30 20.26 43.05
C THR A 338 -6.03 21.09 43.28
N GLY A 339 -5.28 21.35 42.20
CA GLY A 339 -4.34 22.49 42.02
C GLY A 339 -2.94 22.29 42.58
N THR A 340 -1.84 22.69 41.93
CA THR A 340 -1.65 23.92 41.14
C THR A 340 -0.43 23.85 40.20
N SER A 341 -0.53 24.65 39.15
CA SER A 341 0.32 24.89 37.98
C SER A 341 1.71 25.52 38.21
N SER A 342 2.58 25.33 37.20
CA SER A 342 3.29 26.37 36.41
C SER A 342 4.81 26.14 36.29
N ALA A 343 5.31 26.02 35.05
CA ALA A 343 6.24 27.00 34.47
C ALA A 343 6.62 26.65 33.02
N THR A 344 6.43 27.65 32.18
CA THR A 344 6.84 27.85 30.80
C THR A 344 8.36 27.88 30.62
N THR A 345 8.89 27.19 29.61
CA THR A 345 10.18 27.55 28.98
C THR A 345 10.09 27.40 27.47
N THR A 346 10.03 28.56 26.81
CA THR A 346 10.36 28.80 25.40
C THR A 346 11.78 28.37 25.07
N SER A 347 11.97 27.62 23.99
CA SER A 347 13.26 27.44 23.34
C SER A 347 13.05 27.46 21.83
N LYS A 348 13.48 28.57 21.21
CA LYS A 348 13.70 28.72 19.77
C LYS A 348 15.07 28.14 19.43
N SER A 349 15.19 27.53 18.24
CA SER A 349 16.37 27.40 17.36
C SER A 349 16.64 25.96 16.96
N GLY A 350 16.64 25.71 15.64
CA GLY A 350 17.01 24.44 15.03
C GLY A 350 16.59 24.38 13.57
N ALA A 351 17.01 25.37 12.77
CA ALA A 351 16.87 25.32 11.32
C ALA A 351 17.80 24.23 10.75
N ALA A 352 17.25 23.28 10.00
CA ALA A 352 18.00 22.37 9.13
C ALA A 352 17.98 22.94 7.69
N PRO A 353 19.03 22.69 6.89
CA PRO A 353 19.41 23.56 5.79
C PRO A 353 18.54 23.39 4.55
N SER A 354 18.16 24.55 3.98
CA SER A 354 17.74 24.71 2.60
C SER A 354 18.86 24.24 1.67
N PHE A 355 18.62 23.18 0.89
CA PHE A 355 19.47 22.86 -0.25
C PHE A 355 19.18 23.87 -1.35
N GLY A 356 20.23 24.62 -1.70
CA GLY A 356 20.18 25.64 -2.73
C GLY A 356 19.80 25.05 -4.09
N ALA A 357 18.80 25.68 -4.70
CA ALA A 357 18.52 25.55 -6.12
C ALA A 357 19.77 25.88 -6.93
N VAL A 358 20.28 24.89 -7.67
CA VAL A 358 21.23 25.13 -8.76
C VAL A 358 20.41 25.63 -9.96
N PRO A 359 20.72 26.80 -10.54
CA PRO A 359 20.04 27.25 -11.75
C PRO A 359 20.50 26.38 -12.92
N VAL A 360 19.62 25.50 -13.41
CA VAL A 360 19.79 24.86 -14.72
C VAL A 360 19.54 25.93 -15.78
N ALA A 361 20.62 26.34 -16.46
CA ALA A 361 20.55 27.23 -17.61
C ALA A 361 19.81 26.54 -18.76
N PRO A 362 19.04 27.29 -19.58
CA PRO A 362 18.31 26.73 -20.72
C PRO A 362 19.30 26.23 -21.77
N ILE A 363 19.25 24.93 -22.07
CA ILE A 363 19.94 24.34 -23.21
C ILE A 363 19.28 24.89 -24.48
N VAL A 364 20.05 25.68 -25.22
CA VAL A 364 19.75 26.15 -26.57
C VAL A 364 19.59 24.92 -27.48
N ALA A 365 18.37 24.72 -27.99
CA ALA A 365 18.08 23.74 -29.03
C ALA A 365 18.83 24.13 -30.31
N ILE A 366 19.87 23.37 -30.65
CA ILE A 366 20.52 23.43 -31.96
C ILE A 366 19.64 22.62 -32.92
N ALA A 367 18.97 23.32 -33.82
CA ALA A 367 18.20 22.73 -34.91
C ALA A 367 19.14 21.95 -35.85
N GLY A 368 19.15 20.62 -35.71
CA GLY A 368 19.78 19.71 -36.64
C GLY A 368 18.90 19.51 -37.89
N THR A 369 19.35 20.04 -39.02
CA THR A 369 18.78 19.81 -40.34
C THR A 369 18.88 18.33 -40.74
N VAL A 370 17.74 17.65 -40.85
CA VAL A 370 17.64 16.31 -41.45
C VAL A 370 17.64 16.45 -42.97
N LEU A 371 18.73 16.01 -43.61
CA LEU A 371 18.84 15.86 -45.06
C LEU A 371 18.24 14.51 -45.46
N ALA A 372 17.05 14.53 -46.08
CA ALA A 372 16.40 13.35 -46.63
C ALA A 372 17.13 12.87 -47.90
N ALA A 373 17.71 11.66 -47.85
CA ALA A 373 18.21 10.97 -49.02
C ALA A 373 17.12 10.01 -49.53
N PHE A 374 16.53 10.33 -50.68
CA PHE A 374 15.64 9.45 -51.45
C PHE A 374 16.48 8.38 -52.15
N GLY A 375 16.27 7.11 -51.79
CA GLY A 375 16.74 5.95 -52.55
C GLY A 375 15.67 5.51 -53.55
N ALA A 376 15.88 5.85 -54.82
CA ALA A 376 15.09 5.33 -55.94
C ALA A 376 15.50 3.89 -56.26
N VAL A 377 14.53 2.96 -56.23
CA VAL A 377 14.67 1.62 -56.79
C VAL A 377 14.42 1.70 -58.30
N LEU A 378 15.48 1.45 -59.07
CA LEU A 378 15.44 1.30 -60.53
C LEU A 378 15.05 -0.14 -60.89
N VAL A 379 13.96 -0.26 -61.63
CA VAL A 379 13.58 -1.45 -62.40
C VAL A 379 14.45 -1.47 -63.66
N GLY A 380 15.16 -2.58 -63.88
CA GLY A 380 15.91 -2.87 -65.10
C GLY A 380 15.30 -4.08 -65.81
N PHE A 381 15.20 -3.95 -67.13
CA PHE A 381 14.61 -4.83 -68.14
C PHE A 381 15.00 -6.31 -68.08
#